data_AF-A0A6B8N4L0-F1
#
_entry.id   AF-A0A6B8N4L0-F1
#
_cell.length_a   1.000
_cell.length_b   1.000
_cell.length_c   1.000
_cell.angle_alpha   90.00
_cell.angle_beta   90.00
_cell.angle_gamma   90.00
#
_symmetry.space_group_name_H-M   'P 1'
#
loop_
_entity.id
_entity.type
_entity.pdbx_description
1 polymer ?
#
loop_
_entity_poly.entity_id
_entity_poly.type
_entity_poly.pdbx_seq_one_letter_code
_entity_poly.pdbx_strand_id
1 'polypeptide(L)' 'MVDAKNKVEAAINSLPNPGDPEAEVLFTKAESTLTSSRRHLGDELYDQFRITLDDMKPEYVG' A
#
# COMPACT_ATOMS: atom_id res chain seq x y z
N MET A 1 -12.16 13.22 -3.55
CA MET A 1 -11.38 12.58 -2.46
C MET A 1 -11.62 11.07 -2.34
N VAL A 2 -12.53 10.47 -3.12
CA VAL A 2 -12.68 9.00 -3.19
C VAL A 2 -11.59 8.37 -4.06
N ASP A 3 -11.04 9.12 -5.02
CA ASP A 3 -10.07 8.62 -6.02
C ASP A 3 -8.74 8.17 -5.40
N ALA A 4 -8.23 8.93 -4.43
CA ALA A 4 -6.99 8.60 -3.73
C ALA A 4 -7.13 7.33 -2.88
N LYS A 5 -8.27 7.21 -2.17
CA LYS A 5 -8.59 6.01 -1.38
C LYS A 5 -8.67 4.79 -2.29
N ASN A 6 -9.52 4.84 -3.33
CA ASN A 6 -9.71 3.74 -4.26
C ASN A 6 -8.41 3.31 -4.93
N LYS A 7 -7.53 4.27 -5.25
CA LYS A 7 -6.22 3.99 -5.86
C LYS A 7 -5.31 3.21 -4.92
N VAL A 8 -5.26 3.57 -3.63
CA VAL A 8 -4.47 2.85 -2.63
C VAL A 8 -5.05 1.48 -2.38
N GLU A 9 -6.37 1.36 -2.20
CA GLU A 9 -7.04 0.06 -2.03
C GLU A 9 -6.79 -0.85 -3.23
N ALA A 10 -6.89 -0.33 -4.46
CA ALA A 10 -6.59 -1.11 -5.65
C ALA A 10 -5.13 -1.57 -5.69
N ALA A 11 -4.17 -0.73 -5.28
CA ALA A 11 -2.76 -1.11 -5.22
C ALA A 11 -2.51 -2.24 -4.21
N ILE A 12 -3.10 -2.16 -3.01
CA ILE A 12 -2.99 -3.18 -1.96
C ILE A 12 -3.67 -4.48 -2.38
N ASN A 13 -4.90 -4.40 -2.93
CA ASN A 13 -5.66 -5.57 -3.36
C ASN A 13 -5.06 -6.27 -4.59
N SER A 14 -4.18 -5.59 -5.34
CA SER A 14 -3.49 -6.16 -6.50
C SER A 14 -2.12 -6.73 -6.14
N LEU A 15 -1.74 -6.76 -4.85
CA LEU A 15 -0.50 -7.39 -4.43
C LEU A 15 -0.56 -8.89 -4.72
N PRO A 16 0.50 -9.47 -5.30
CA PRO A 16 0.60 -10.91 -5.50
C PRO A 16 0.81 -11.63 -4.16
N ASN A 17 0.97 -12.95 -4.18
CA ASN A 17 1.26 -13.66 -2.94
C ASN A 17 2.69 -13.33 -2.45
N PRO A 18 2.91 -13.29 -1.13
CA PRO A 18 4.25 -13.28 -0.56
C PRO A 18 5.15 -14.36 -1.18
N GLY A 19 6.38 -13.98 -1.55
CA GLY A 19 7.34 -14.88 -2.19
C GLY A 19 7.25 -14.97 -3.72
N ASP A 20 6.25 -14.36 -4.36
CA ASP A 20 6.26 -14.18 -5.81
C ASP A 20 7.41 -13.24 -6.24
N PRO A 21 8.06 -13.44 -7.40
CA PRO A 21 9.20 -12.63 -7.85
C PRO A 21 8.93 -11.12 -7.93
N GLU A 22 7.66 -10.75 -8.12
CA GLU A 22 7.22 -9.36 -8.25
C GLU A 22 6.66 -8.80 -6.92
N ALA A 23 6.56 -9.61 -5.87
CA ALA A 23 5.92 -9.22 -4.61
C ALA A 23 6.57 -8.00 -3.96
N GLU A 24 7.90 -8.01 -3.79
CA GLU A 24 8.65 -6.91 -3.20
C GLU A 24 8.48 -5.60 -4.00
N VAL A 25 8.56 -5.70 -5.34
CA VAL A 25 8.45 -4.55 -6.25
C VAL A 25 7.04 -3.94 -6.20
N LEU A 26 6.00 -4.77 -6.25
CA LEU A 26 4.62 -4.31 -6.19
C LEU A 26 4.23 -3.81 -4.80
N PHE A 27 4.79 -4.39 -3.75
CA PHE A 27 4.64 -3.91 -2.38
C PHE A 27 5.22 -2.50 -2.21
N THR A 28 6.47 -2.30 -2.66
CA THR A 28 7.13 -0.98 -2.66
C THR A 28 6.32 0.06 -3.45
N LYS A 29 5.69 -0.37 -4.55
CA LYS A 29 4.81 0.49 -5.35
C LYS A 29 3.52 0.85 -4.62
N ALA A 30 2.95 -0.06 -3.82
CA ALA A 30 1.82 0.24 -2.96
C ALA A 30 2.19 1.27 -1.87
N GLU A 31 3.33 1.11 -1.20
CA GLU A 31 3.86 2.09 -0.23
C GLU A 31 4.07 3.47 -0.86
N SER A 32 4.64 3.50 -2.07
CA SER A 32 4.85 4.74 -2.83
C SER A 32 3.53 5.41 -3.23
N THR A 33 2.53 4.60 -3.59
CA THR A 33 1.19 5.08 -3.94
C THR A 33 0.48 5.67 -2.73
N LEU A 34 0.59 5.02 -1.56
CA LEU A 34 0.06 5.53 -0.29
C LEU A 34 0.73 6.86 0.09
N THR A 35 2.06 6.92 0.06
CA THR A 35 2.85 8.12 0.39
C THR A 35 2.48 9.31 -0.50
N SER A 36 2.34 9.07 -1.81
CA SER A 36 1.92 10.11 -2.77
C SER A 36 0.48 10.58 -2.56
N SER A 37 -0.37 9.71 -2.01
CA SER A 37 -1.79 9.97 -1.77
C SER A 37 -2.06 10.66 -0.42
N ARG A 38 -1.07 10.75 0.48
CA ARG A 38 -1.24 11.28 1.84
C ARG A 38 -2.00 12.61 1.91
N ARG A 39 -1.64 13.59 1.08
CA ARG A 39 -2.29 14.92 1.03
C ARG A 39 -3.79 14.85 0.70
N HIS A 40 -4.22 13.80 0.00
CA HIS A 40 -5.60 13.61 -0.43
C HIS A 40 -6.40 12.68 0.49
N LEU A 41 -5.72 11.85 1.27
CA LEU A 41 -6.32 10.93 2.24
C LEU A 41 -6.58 11.60 3.60
N GLY A 42 -5.72 12.55 3.98
CA GLY A 42 -5.65 13.01 5.37
C GLY A 42 -4.87 12.03 6.25
N ASP A 43 -4.43 12.50 7.42
CA ASP A 43 -3.52 11.73 8.29
C ASP A 43 -4.19 10.46 8.85
N GLU A 44 -5.47 10.52 9.25
CA GLU A 44 -6.17 9.35 9.81
C GLU A 44 -6.26 8.18 8.83
N LEU A 45 -6.71 8.44 7.59
CA LEU A 45 -6.85 7.38 6.58
C LEU A 45 -5.49 6.93 6.04
N TYR A 46 -4.52 7.84 5.95
CA TYR A 46 -3.14 7.49 5.60
C TYR A 46 -2.53 6.54 6.64
N ASP A 47 -2.70 6.83 7.93
CA ASP A 47 -2.15 6.00 9.01
C ASP A 47 -2.79 4.61 9.03
N GLN A 48 -4.10 4.49 8.76
CA GLN A 48 -4.76 3.18 8.65
C GLN A 48 -4.14 2.31 7.55
N PHE A 49 -3.98 2.84 6.33
CA PHE A 49 -3.34 2.08 5.25
C PHE A 49 -1.87 1.80 5.52
N ARG A 50 -1.17 2.72 6.19
CA ARG A 50 0.22 2.54 6.55
C ARG A 50 0.37 1.38 7.54
N ILE A 51 -0.46 1.32 8.57
CA ILE A 51 -0.45 0.22 9.54
C ILE A 51 -0.67 -1.11 8.83
N THR A 52 -1.66 -1.18 7.93
CA THR A 52 -1.91 -2.40 7.12
C THR A 52 -0.68 -2.82 6.30
N LEU A 53 -0.01 -1.88 5.64
CA LEU A 53 1.21 -2.19 4.90
C LEU A 53 2.33 -2.59 5.86
N ASP A 54 2.57 -1.86 6.94
CA ASP A 54 3.62 -2.17 7.92
C ASP A 54 3.45 -3.59 8.51
N ASP A 55 2.19 -4.04 8.74
CA ASP A 55 1.87 -5.40 9.20
C ASP A 55 2.16 -6.48 8.14
N MET A 56 1.90 -6.20 6.86
CA MET A 56 2.15 -7.12 5.75
C MET A 56 3.63 -7.17 5.32
N LYS A 57 4.38 -6.09 5.55
CA LYS A 57 5.74 -5.89 5.04
C LYS A 57 6.72 -7.04 5.31
N PRO A 58 6.74 -7.68 6.50
CA PRO A 58 7.65 -8.81 6.76
C PRO A 58 7.44 -10.01 5.83
N GLU A 59 6.26 -10.16 5.24
CA GLU A 59 5.95 -11.25 4.29
C GLU A 59 6.36 -10.89 2.85
N TYR A 60 6.36 -9.60 2.51
CA TYR A 60 6.61 -9.12 1.14
C TYR A 60 8.04 -8.64 0.90
N VAL A 61 8.70 -8.17 1.94
CA VAL A 61 10.06 -7.63 1.92
C VAL A 61 10.85 -8.35 3.00
N GLY A 62 11.53 -9.42 2.59
CA GLY A 62 12.34 -10.28 3.44
C GLY A 62 13.75 -9.77 3.68
#